data_AF-A0A2D6ZNT2-F1
#
_entry.id   AF-A0A2D6ZNT2-F1
#
_cell.length_a   1.000
_cell.length_b   1.000
_cell.length_c   1.000
_cell.angle_alpha   90.00
_cell.angle_beta   90.00
_cell.angle_gamma   90.00
#
_symmetry.space_group_name_H-M   'P 1'
#
loop_
_entity.id
_entity.type
_entity.pdbx_description
1 polymer ?
#
loop_
_entity_poly.entity_id
_entity_poly.type
_entity_poly.pdbx_seq_one_letter_code
_entity_poly.pdbx_strand_id
1 'polypeptide(L)' 'MLLKVLIVLAFVGILSGLARLFKQDEIDLDNENKELVKCFACGDYLPKNLSVMSSGNLFCKNCKT' A
#
# COMPACT_ATOMS: atom_id res chain seq x y z
N MET A 1 40.96 -8.22 21.74
CA MET A 1 39.80 -7.31 22.00
C MET A 1 39.40 -6.52 20.76
N LEU A 2 40.35 -5.95 20.00
CA LEU A 2 40.08 -5.18 18.78
C LEU A 2 39.19 -5.90 17.74
N LEU A 3 39.45 -7.19 17.49
CA LEU A 3 38.67 -7.99 16.53
C LEU A 3 37.18 -8.08 16.88
N LYS A 4 36.86 -8.22 18.18
CA LYS A 4 35.47 -8.24 18.66
C LYS A 4 34.77 -6.92 18.41
N VAL A 5 35.49 -5.80 18.58
CA VAL A 5 34.97 -4.45 18.34
C VAL A 5 34.64 -4.25 16.85
N LEU A 6 35.53 -4.70 15.96
CA LEU A 6 35.30 -4.61 14.50
C LEU A 6 34.08 -5.42 14.05
N ILE A 7 33.88 -6.62 14.60
CA ILE A 7 32.72 -7.46 14.29
C ILE A 7 31.41 -6.78 14.72
N VAL A 8 31.38 -6.19 15.92
CA VAL A 8 30.20 -5.48 16.41
C VAL A 8 29.87 -4.28 15.53
N LEU A 9 30.87 -3.49 15.13
CA LEU A 9 30.69 -2.33 14.25
C LEU A 9 30.15 -2.75 12.87
N ALA A 10 30.68 -3.84 12.29
CA ALA A 10 30.18 -4.37 11.03
C ALA A 10 28.71 -4.81 11.15
N PHE A 11 28.34 -5.46 12.25
CA PHE A 11 26.98 -5.93 12.49
C PHE A 11 25.98 -4.78 12.63
N VAL A 12 26.33 -3.74 13.39
CA VAL A 12 25.51 -2.53 13.54
C VAL A 12 25.37 -1.79 12.20
N GLY A 13 26.45 -1.74 11.40
CA GLY A 13 26.42 -1.15 10.06
C GLY A 13 25.47 -1.88 9.11
N ILE A 14 25.52 -3.21 9.08
CA ILE A 14 24.64 -4.04 8.25
C ILE A 14 23.18 -3.86 8.66
N LEU A 15 22.88 -3.93 9.97
CA LEU A 15 21.51 -3.73 10.47
C LEU A 15 20.96 -2.34 10.13
N SER A 16 21.79 -1.30 10.26
CA SER A 16 21.40 0.07 9.92
C SER A 16 21.18 0.25 8.41
N GLY A 17 22.01 -0.40 7.59
CA GLY A 17 21.88 -0.40 6.14
C GLY A 17 20.61 -1.12 5.69
N LEU A 18 20.33 -2.29 6.25
CA LEU A 18 19.10 -3.04 6.00
C LEU A 18 17.86 -2.25 6.44
N ALA A 19 17.88 -1.64 7.62
CA ALA A 19 16.76 -0.82 8.09
C ALA A 19 16.45 0.35 7.15
N ARG A 20 17.48 0.98 6.56
CA ARG A 20 17.30 2.02 5.53
C ARG A 20 16.75 1.46 4.22
N LEU A 21 17.20 0.27 3.81
CA LEU A 21 16.70 -0.40 2.61
C LEU A 21 15.22 -0.77 2.76
N PHE A 22 14.83 -1.33 3.91
CA PHE A 22 13.45 -1.70 4.21
C PHE A 22 12.54 -0.51 4.50
N LYS A 23 13.10 0.66 4.83
CA LYS A 23 12.31 1.89 4.98
C LYS A 23 11.87 2.47 3.63
N GLN A 24 12.38 1.99 2.48
CA GLN A 24 11.88 2.40 1.17
C GLN A 24 10.54 1.78 0.79
N ASP A 25 10.11 0.73 1.48
CA ASP A 25 8.72 0.29 1.44
C ASP A 25 7.92 1.08 2.49
N GLU A 26 7.93 2.41 2.35
CA GLU A 26 6.82 3.21 2.83
C GLU A 26 5.60 2.66 2.09
N ILE A 27 4.88 1.76 2.76
CA ILE A 27 3.50 1.44 2.42
C ILE A 27 2.83 2.80 2.30
N ASP A 28 2.60 3.22 1.07
CA ASP A 28 1.93 4.45 0.74
C ASP A 28 0.51 4.36 1.32
N LEU A 29 0.38 4.74 2.58
CA LEU A 29 -0.88 4.78 3.31
C LEU A 29 -1.75 5.94 2.79
N ASP A 30 -1.19 6.83 1.98
CA ASP A 30 -1.84 7.91 1.23
C ASP A 30 -2.35 7.44 -0.15
N ASN A 31 -2.51 6.13 -0.32
CA ASN A 31 -3.18 5.52 -1.46
C ASN A 31 -4.56 6.16 -1.69
N GLU A 32 -4.65 7.04 -2.69
CA GLU A 32 -5.89 7.58 -3.27
C GLU A 32 -6.92 6.45 -3.62
N ASN A 33 -6.50 5.18 -3.67
CA ASN A 33 -7.39 4.02 -3.85
C ASN A 33 -8.07 3.49 -2.57
N LYS A 34 -7.91 4.14 -1.40
CA LYS A 34 -8.66 3.76 -0.17
C LYS A 34 -10.11 4.23 -0.16
N GLU A 35 -10.50 5.15 -1.05
CA GLU A 35 -11.90 5.57 -1.14
C GLU A 35 -12.74 4.44 -1.76
N LEU A 36 -13.31 3.61 -0.89
CA LEU A 36 -14.26 2.58 -1.26
C LEU A 36 -15.62 3.23 -1.51
N VAL A 37 -16.16 3.02 -2.70
CA VAL A 37 -17.48 3.48 -3.10
C VAL A 37 -18.42 2.29 -3.20
N LYS A 38 -19.68 2.51 -2.82
CA LYS A 38 -20.71 1.48 -2.87
C LYS A 38 -21.32 1.41 -4.27
N CYS A 39 -21.35 0.22 -4.87
CA CYS A 39 -22.08 -0.02 -6.10
C CYS A 39 -23.59 0.13 -5.86
N PHE A 40 -24.27 0.92 -6.69
CA PHE A 40 -25.71 1.14 -6.58
C PHE A 40 -26.54 -0.13 -6.81
N ALA A 41 -26.13 -1.00 -7.74
CA ALA A 41 -26.90 -2.21 -8.09
C ALA A 41 -26.76 -3.37 -7.09
N CYS A 42 -25.52 -3.82 -6.81
CA CYS A 42 -25.28 -4.98 -5.93
C CYS A 42 -25.00 -4.61 -4.46
N GLY A 43 -24.66 -3.35 -4.18
CA GLY A 43 -24.31 -2.90 -2.83
C GLY A 43 -22.88 -3.21 -2.39
N ASP A 44 -22.07 -3.85 -3.22
CA ASP A 44 -20.66 -4.14 -2.92
C ASP A 44 -19.81 -2.87 -2.87
N TYR A 45 -18.79 -2.88 -2.02
CA TYR A 45 -17.81 -1.81 -1.93
C TYR A 45 -16.61 -2.12 -2.81
N LEU A 46 -16.23 -1.16 -3.65
CA LEU A 46 -15.07 -1.27 -4.53
C LEU A 46 -14.25 0.03 -4.53
N PRO A 47 -12.95 -0.06 -4.84
CA PRO A 47 -12.14 1.13 -5.09
C PRO A 47 -12.76 2.04 -6.15
N LYS A 48 -12.76 3.35 -5.90
CA LYS A 48 -13.34 4.35 -6.81
C LYS A 48 -12.80 4.26 -8.23
N ASN A 49 -11.52 3.96 -8.43
CA ASN A 49 -10.89 3.76 -9.74
C ASN A 49 -11.42 2.53 -10.52
N LEU A 50 -12.02 1.57 -9.83
CA LEU A 50 -12.67 0.39 -10.41
C LEU A 50 -14.17 0.58 -10.61
N SER A 51 -14.73 1.67 -10.08
CA SER A 51 -16.14 2.03 -10.23
C SER A 51 -16.40 2.78 -11.54
N VAL A 52 -17.61 2.64 -12.07
CA VAL A 52 -18.03 3.29 -13.31
C VAL A 52 -19.24 4.16 -13.05
N MET A 53 -19.16 5.44 -13.41
CA MET A 53 -20.28 6.37 -13.32
C MET A 53 -21.32 6.09 -14.42
N SER A 54 -22.59 6.03 -14.05
CA SER A 54 -23.74 5.92 -14.96
C SER A 54 -24.96 6.62 -14.36
N SER A 55 -25.62 7.52 -15.09
CA SER A 55 -26.82 8.23 -14.63
C SER A 55 -26.72 8.84 -13.21
N GLY A 56 -25.55 9.36 -12.85
CA GLY A 56 -25.28 9.96 -11.52
C GLY A 56 -24.99 8.97 -10.38
N ASN A 57 -24.97 7.66 -10.65
CA ASN A 57 -24.66 6.62 -9.68
C ASN A 57 -23.36 5.88 -10.04
N LEU A 58 -22.69 5.31 -9.04
CA LEU A 58 -21.48 4.50 -9.21
C LEU A 58 -21.82 3.00 -9.26
N PHE A 59 -21.28 2.30 -10.26
CA PHE A 59 -21.53 0.88 -10.50
C PHE A 59 -20.24 0.07 -10.55
N CYS A 60 -20.35 -1.20 -10.18
CA CYS A 60 -19.34 -2.21 -10.43
C CYS A 60 -19.27 -2.53 -11.94
N LYS A 61 -18.11 -2.96 -12.46
CA LYS A 61 -17.96 -3.32 -13.89
C LYS A 61 -18.97 -4.39 -14.34
N ASN A 62 -19.30 -5.35 -13.48
CA ASN A 62 -20.27 -6.41 -13.78
C ASN A 62 -21.72 -5.92 -13.75
N CYS A 63 -21.98 -4.82 -13.05
CA CYS A 63 -23.32 -4.29 -12.77
C CYS A 63 -23.77 -3.25 -13.80
N LYS A 64 -22.84 -2.73 -14.61
CA LYS A 64 -23.11 -1.75 -15.66
C LYS A 64 -23.56 -2.42 -16.98
N THR A 65 -23.54 -3.74 -17.06
CA THR A 65 -23.91 -4.53 -18.24
C THR A 65 -25.33 -4.23 -18.71
#